data_AF-A0A938YF42-F1
#
_entry.id   AF-A0A938YF42-F1
#
_cell.length_a   1.000
_cell.length_b   1.000
_cell.length_c   1.000
_cell.angle_alpha   90.00
_cell.angle_beta   90.00
_cell.angle_gamma   90.00
#
_symmetry.space_group_name_H-M   'P 1'
#
loop_
_entity.id
_entity.type
_entity.pdbx_description
1 polymer ?
#
loop_
_entity_poly.entity_id
_entity_poly.type
_entity_poly.pdbx_seq_one_letter_code
_entity_poly.pdbx_strand_id
1 'polypeptide(L)'
;MTTDRTRMVAGAAALALVLLAVLVVPNADRRIAGVARGVPDLPIAGGCVLDITRLFDDVDRRQPWTGPIVSGFPDAQPGPCDDRAVGRVIWAGLDLVGPSQVDSAQYSRLSSQTCQLPWRAWREDRGLARVIDERDSGVLAWDPAVEIGVLLVGPTAAARSAGERWSACVVAPDRGRGAPDQRIGARDLTGLGVCTAVGPDGDEPVACSELHTRETLAWLASRGGTPTDEQLLTSCRERIAQRTRMADPTADGALRIAVEPPTGRALADCSVTVTGDRPLQGTLVGLGSRPLPYAR
;
A
#
# COMPACT_ATOMS: atom_id res chain seq x y z
N MET A 1 71.57 30.60 10.67
CA MET A 1 70.15 30.98 10.44
C MET A 1 69.22 29.76 10.26
N THR A 2 69.69 28.52 10.45
CA THR A 2 68.92 27.26 10.28
C THR A 2 68.35 26.69 11.58
N THR A 3 68.88 27.11 12.73
CA THR A 3 68.50 26.64 14.08
C THR A 3 67.17 27.20 14.59
N ASP A 4 66.65 28.25 13.95
CA ASP A 4 65.42 28.93 14.40
C ASP A 4 64.15 28.28 13.82
N ARG A 5 64.21 27.84 12.56
CA ARG A 5 63.13 27.11 11.88
C ARG A 5 62.83 25.76 12.54
N THR A 6 63.85 25.05 13.01
CA THR A 6 63.69 23.74 13.66
C THR A 6 62.97 23.86 15.00
N ARG A 7 63.22 24.93 15.76
CA ARG A 7 62.53 25.21 17.03
C ARG A 7 61.06 25.58 16.82
N MET A 8 60.78 26.39 15.79
CA MET A 8 59.41 26.79 15.47
C MET A 8 58.53 25.60 15.03
N VAL A 9 59.07 24.70 14.20
CA VAL A 9 58.35 23.50 13.74
C VAL A 9 58.10 22.52 14.89
N ALA A 10 59.10 22.30 15.76
CA ALA A 10 58.94 21.45 16.94
C ALA A 10 57.87 22.00 17.90
N GLY A 11 57.84 23.32 18.11
CA GLY A 11 56.84 23.99 18.92
C GLY A 11 55.42 23.85 18.35
N ALA A 12 55.25 24.03 17.04
CA ALA A 12 53.96 23.86 16.37
C ALA A 12 53.45 22.41 16.43
N ALA A 13 54.33 21.42 16.24
CA ALA A 13 53.98 20.01 16.34
C ALA A 13 53.57 19.62 17.77
N ALA A 14 54.29 20.11 18.79
CA ALA A 14 53.94 19.88 20.18
C ALA A 14 52.58 20.51 20.54
N LEU A 15 52.31 21.74 20.08
CA LEU A 15 51.02 22.40 20.30
C LEU A 15 49.86 21.64 19.62
N ALA A 16 50.08 21.18 18.38
CA ALA A 16 49.08 20.39 17.65
C ALA A 16 48.76 19.07 18.37
N LEU A 17 49.78 18.37 18.89
CA LEU A 17 49.61 17.16 19.70
C LEU A 17 48.84 17.43 21.00
N VAL A 18 49.15 18.53 21.70
CA VAL A 18 48.44 18.92 22.92
C VAL A 18 46.97 19.25 22.61
N LEU A 19 46.68 19.98 21.54
CA LEU A 19 45.31 20.29 21.12
C LEU A 19 44.52 19.04 20.74
N LEU A 20 45.15 18.09 20.02
CA LEU A 20 44.57 16.78 19.73
C LEU A 20 44.27 16.00 21.00
N ALA A 21 45.21 15.95 21.96
CA ALA A 21 45.00 15.29 23.24
C ALA A 21 43.85 15.93 24.03
N VAL A 22 43.76 17.27 24.07
CA VAL A 22 42.67 17.99 24.75
C VAL A 22 41.31 17.74 24.10
N LEU A 23 41.25 17.51 22.79
CA LEU A 23 40.00 17.18 22.09
C LEU A 23 39.59 15.72 22.23
N VAL A 24 40.56 14.80 22.23
CA VAL A 24 40.32 13.34 22.23
C VAL A 24 40.10 12.81 23.65
N VAL A 25 40.91 13.22 24.63
CA VAL A 25 40.87 12.70 26.02
C VAL A 25 39.50 12.85 26.70
N PRO A 26 38.81 14.01 26.68
CA PRO A 26 37.50 14.12 27.33
C PRO A 26 36.38 13.34 26.62
N ASN A 27 36.62 12.86 25.40
CA ASN A 27 35.67 12.01 24.68
C ASN A 27 36.04 10.51 24.75
N ALA A 28 37.25 10.16 25.21
CA ALA A 28 37.71 8.77 25.31
C ALA A 28 36.90 7.95 26.35
N ASP A 29 36.42 8.60 27.42
CA ASP A 29 35.63 7.95 28.48
C ASP A 29 34.11 8.16 28.33
N ARG A 30 33.66 8.88 27.29
CA ARG A 30 32.23 8.96 26.97
C ARG A 30 31.80 7.63 26.41
N ARG A 31 31.36 6.73 27.29
CA ARG A 31 30.56 5.58 26.91
C ARG A 31 29.28 6.09 26.26
N ILE A 32 29.25 6.08 24.93
CA ILE A 32 28.01 6.25 24.19
C ILE A 32 27.16 5.04 24.58
N ALA A 33 26.14 5.27 25.40
CA ALA A 33 25.15 4.25 25.71
C ALA A 33 24.39 3.94 24.42
N GLY A 34 24.88 2.96 23.66
CA GLY A 34 24.17 2.37 22.54
C GLY A 34 23.31 1.23 23.05
N VAL A 35 22.00 1.30 22.83
CA VAL A 35 21.16 0.11 22.97
C VAL A 35 21.34 -0.70 21.70
N ALA A 36 21.90 -1.90 21.81
CA ALA A 36 21.87 -2.86 20.71
C ALA A 36 20.40 -3.17 20.41
N ARG A 37 19.89 -2.64 19.30
CA ARG A 37 18.61 -3.09 18.76
C ARG A 37 18.90 -4.30 17.91
N GLY A 38 18.14 -5.38 18.11
CA GLY A 38 18.16 -6.51 17.18
C GLY A 38 17.87 -5.97 15.78
N VAL A 39 18.70 -6.36 14.82
CA VAL A 39 18.39 -6.13 13.42
C VAL A 39 17.13 -6.97 13.14
N PRO A 40 16.07 -6.40 12.53
CA PRO A 40 14.86 -7.16 12.26
C PRO A 40 15.19 -8.39 11.43
N ASP A 41 14.64 -9.54 11.80
CA ASP A 41 14.75 -10.75 10.99
C ASP A 41 14.27 -10.50 9.55
N LEU A 42 14.84 -11.25 8.61
CA LEU A 42 14.40 -11.32 7.22
C LEU A 42 12.87 -11.41 7.18
N PRO A 43 12.17 -10.54 6.42
CA PRO A 43 10.73 -10.67 6.27
C PRO A 43 10.37 -12.05 5.72
N ILE A 44 9.29 -12.63 6.23
CA ILE A 44 8.75 -13.91 5.77
C ILE A 44 7.45 -13.69 5.02
N ALA A 45 7.16 -14.53 4.02
CA ALA A 45 5.85 -14.53 3.36
C ALA A 45 4.73 -14.76 4.40
N GLY A 46 3.68 -13.95 4.31
CA GLY A 46 2.59 -13.89 5.30
C GLY A 46 2.84 -12.92 6.46
N GLY A 47 4.10 -12.49 6.68
CA GLY A 47 4.46 -11.48 7.68
C GLY A 47 3.95 -10.08 7.32
N CYS A 48 4.03 -9.16 8.28
CA CYS A 48 3.51 -7.80 8.13
C CYS A 48 4.63 -6.76 8.16
N VAL A 49 4.37 -5.63 7.52
CA VAL A 49 5.21 -4.44 7.60
C VAL A 49 4.43 -3.34 8.32
N LEU A 50 5.12 -2.62 9.20
CA LEU A 50 4.56 -1.52 9.99
C LEU A 50 4.75 -0.16 9.31
N ASP A 51 5.74 -0.08 8.44
CA ASP A 51 6.04 1.12 7.68
C ASP A 51 6.65 0.76 6.34
N ILE A 52 6.42 1.61 5.34
CA ILE A 52 7.02 1.54 4.01
C ILE A 52 7.42 2.98 3.64
N THR A 53 8.72 3.26 3.55
CA THR A 53 9.19 4.55 3.07
C THR A 53 8.72 4.72 1.63
N ARG A 54 7.88 5.74 1.40
CA ARG A 54 7.23 5.91 0.10
C ARG A 54 8.26 6.36 -0.93
N LEU A 55 8.16 5.82 -2.13
CA LEU A 55 8.84 6.37 -3.30
C LEU A 55 8.27 7.73 -3.74
N PHE A 56 7.02 8.06 -3.36
CA PHE A 56 6.21 9.06 -4.06
C PHE A 56 5.35 9.94 -3.14
N ASP A 57 5.88 10.39 -1.99
CA ASP A 57 5.14 11.31 -1.12
C ASP A 57 4.76 12.65 -1.80
N ASP A 58 5.41 13.02 -2.92
CA ASP A 58 5.24 14.32 -3.59
C ASP A 58 4.78 14.29 -5.06
N VAL A 59 4.49 13.12 -5.64
CA VAL A 59 4.07 13.09 -7.06
C VAL A 59 2.57 13.35 -7.13
N ASP A 60 2.22 14.60 -7.45
CA ASP A 60 0.88 14.99 -7.87
C ASP A 60 0.40 14.04 -8.98
N ARG A 61 -0.45 13.07 -8.60
CA ARG A 61 -0.94 11.98 -9.46
C ARG A 61 -1.71 12.49 -10.69
N ARG A 62 -1.96 13.80 -10.81
CA ARG A 62 -2.60 14.45 -11.96
C ARG A 62 -1.64 14.70 -13.13
N GLN A 63 -0.32 14.60 -12.96
CA GLN A 63 0.62 14.82 -14.07
C GLN A 63 1.11 13.51 -14.70
N PRO A 64 1.05 13.39 -16.05
CA PRO A 64 1.71 12.31 -16.75
C PRO A 64 3.23 12.36 -16.52
N TRP A 65 3.75 11.24 -16.02
CA TRP A 65 5.13 11.03 -15.59
C TRP A 65 6.14 11.39 -16.69
N THR A 66 6.81 12.53 -16.56
CA THR A 66 7.83 12.97 -17.53
C THR A 66 9.14 13.45 -16.89
N GLY A 67 9.30 13.33 -15.56
CA GLY A 67 10.51 13.78 -14.85
C GLY A 67 11.50 12.66 -14.48
N PRO A 68 12.83 12.92 -14.48
CA PRO A 68 13.85 11.97 -14.03
C PRO A 68 13.98 12.02 -12.50
N ILE A 69 13.04 11.42 -11.77
CA ILE A 69 13.13 11.43 -10.30
C ILE A 69 13.94 10.23 -9.83
N VAL A 70 15.17 10.50 -9.42
CA VAL A 70 16.01 9.60 -8.64
C VAL A 70 15.47 9.59 -7.22
N SER A 71 14.65 8.58 -6.89
CA SER A 71 14.12 8.38 -5.55
C SER A 71 14.84 7.18 -4.92
N GLY A 72 14.95 7.17 -3.59
CA GLY A 72 15.50 6.01 -2.89
C GLY A 72 14.63 4.79 -3.15
N PHE A 73 15.25 3.61 -3.27
CA PHE A 73 14.49 2.36 -3.30
C PHE A 73 13.65 2.25 -2.01
N PRO A 74 12.34 1.89 -2.08
CA PRO A 74 11.50 1.77 -0.90
C PRO A 74 12.15 0.85 0.11
N ASP A 75 12.13 1.28 1.35
CA ASP A 75 12.39 0.36 2.44
C ASP A 75 11.12 0.08 3.22
N ALA A 76 11.12 -1.03 3.94
CA ALA A 76 10.04 -1.40 4.82
C ALA A 76 10.57 -1.82 6.18
N GLN A 77 9.75 -1.60 7.21
CA GLN A 77 10.01 -2.09 8.56
C GLN A 77 9.11 -3.30 8.86
N PRO A 78 9.66 -4.53 8.89
CA PRO A 78 8.91 -5.70 9.34
C PRO A 78 8.44 -5.55 10.79
N GLY A 79 7.31 -6.18 11.14
CA GLY A 79 6.81 -6.21 12.51
C GLY A 79 5.60 -7.11 12.69
N PRO A 80 4.99 -7.12 13.89
CA PRO A 80 3.81 -7.93 14.19
C PRO A 80 2.63 -7.58 13.27
N CYS A 81 1.83 -8.60 12.94
CA CYS A 81 0.57 -8.45 12.21
C CYS A 81 -0.58 -8.00 13.12
N ASP A 82 -0.38 -6.88 13.81
CA ASP A 82 -1.42 -6.23 14.60
C ASP A 82 -2.12 -5.13 13.78
N ASP A 83 -2.99 -4.36 14.43
CA ASP A 83 -3.71 -3.27 13.79
C ASP A 83 -2.78 -2.12 13.37
N ARG A 84 -1.47 -2.17 13.49
CA ARG A 84 -0.56 -1.14 12.94
C ARG A 84 0.07 -1.56 11.61
N ALA A 85 -0.17 -2.79 11.17
CA ALA A 85 0.38 -3.28 9.91
C ALA A 85 -0.18 -2.49 8.72
N VAL A 86 0.72 -1.98 7.87
CA VAL A 86 0.40 -1.18 6.68
C VAL A 86 0.47 -1.99 5.39
N GLY A 87 1.04 -3.19 5.46
CA GLY A 87 1.20 -4.09 4.34
C GLY A 87 1.49 -5.51 4.79
N ARG A 88 1.37 -6.46 3.86
CA ARG A 88 1.67 -7.87 4.06
C ARG A 88 2.68 -8.35 3.04
N VAL A 89 3.72 -9.02 3.51
CA VAL A 89 4.74 -9.65 2.68
C VAL A 89 4.13 -10.85 1.98
N ILE A 90 4.20 -10.89 0.65
CA ILE A 90 3.73 -12.03 -0.17
C ILE A 90 4.88 -12.85 -0.73
N TRP A 91 6.08 -12.26 -0.73
CA TRP A 91 7.32 -12.94 -1.09
C TRP A 91 8.48 -12.18 -0.47
N ALA A 92 9.54 -12.91 -0.10
CA ALA A 92 10.79 -12.34 0.33
C ALA A 92 11.94 -13.20 -0.18
N GLY A 93 13.04 -12.56 -0.53
CA GLY A 93 14.22 -13.21 -1.05
C GLY A 93 15.49 -12.48 -0.66
N LEU A 94 16.57 -13.26 -0.55
CA LEU A 94 17.91 -12.72 -0.39
C LEU A 94 18.44 -12.21 -1.73
N ASP A 95 19.46 -11.36 -1.67
CA ASP A 95 20.32 -10.95 -2.79
C ASP A 95 19.77 -9.95 -3.82
N LEU A 96 18.47 -9.65 -3.83
CA LEU A 96 17.95 -8.52 -4.61
C LEU A 96 18.04 -7.23 -3.79
N VAL A 97 19.25 -6.72 -3.57
CA VAL A 97 19.41 -5.42 -2.92
C VAL A 97 19.04 -4.34 -3.93
N GLY A 98 17.90 -3.70 -3.71
CA GLY A 98 17.53 -2.51 -4.45
C GLY A 98 18.67 -1.47 -4.39
N PRO A 99 19.04 -0.84 -5.51
CA PRO A 99 20.09 0.18 -5.48
C PRO A 99 19.66 1.31 -4.53
N SER A 100 20.62 2.00 -3.90
CA SER A 100 20.30 3.13 -3.01
C SER A 100 19.49 4.23 -3.70
N GLN A 101 19.56 4.27 -5.03
CA GLN A 101 18.87 5.20 -5.90
C GLN A 101 18.33 4.43 -7.10
N VAL A 102 17.06 4.64 -7.44
CA VAL A 102 16.40 4.03 -8.58
C VAL A 102 15.49 5.08 -9.22
N ASP A 103 15.49 5.15 -10.55
CA ASP A 103 14.46 5.93 -11.23
C ASP A 103 13.14 5.15 -11.29
N SER A 104 12.03 5.84 -11.57
CA SER A 104 10.71 5.21 -11.58
C SER A 104 10.55 4.13 -12.64
N ALA A 105 11.20 4.25 -13.80
CA ALA A 105 11.10 3.28 -14.88
C ALA A 105 11.88 2.00 -14.55
N GLN A 106 13.07 2.14 -13.97
CA GLN A 106 13.88 1.05 -13.45
C GLN A 106 13.16 0.36 -12.29
N TYR A 107 12.60 1.10 -11.34
CA TYR A 107 11.84 0.53 -10.23
C TYR A 107 10.62 -0.24 -10.73
N SER A 108 9.82 0.35 -11.62
CA SER A 108 8.64 -0.29 -12.19
C SER A 108 8.99 -1.60 -12.90
N ARG A 109 10.12 -1.61 -13.63
CA ARG A 109 10.63 -2.82 -14.29
C ARG A 109 11.05 -3.89 -13.28
N LEU A 110 11.84 -3.53 -12.27
CA LEU A 110 12.32 -4.46 -11.23
C LEU A 110 11.15 -5.02 -10.42
N SER A 111 10.23 -4.15 -9.99
CA SER A 111 9.01 -4.53 -9.28
C SER A 111 8.16 -5.48 -10.11
N SER A 112 7.95 -5.18 -11.39
CA SER A 112 7.20 -6.08 -12.29
C SER A 112 7.89 -7.43 -12.44
N GLN A 113 9.20 -7.46 -12.69
CA GLN A 113 9.94 -8.71 -12.86
C GLN A 113 9.96 -9.58 -11.60
N THR A 114 10.06 -8.94 -10.42
CA THR A 114 10.22 -9.65 -9.14
C THR A 114 8.88 -10.02 -8.52
N CYS A 115 7.92 -9.10 -8.55
CA CYS A 115 6.69 -9.22 -7.78
C CYS A 115 5.48 -9.71 -8.60
N GLN A 116 5.53 -9.75 -9.93
CA GLN A 116 4.37 -10.16 -10.73
C GLN A 116 3.92 -11.61 -10.47
N LEU A 117 4.85 -12.55 -10.37
CA LEU A 117 4.51 -13.96 -10.11
C LEU A 117 3.98 -14.17 -8.68
N PRO A 118 4.65 -13.71 -7.61
CA PRO A 118 4.09 -13.75 -6.26
C PRO A 118 2.73 -13.08 -6.15
N TRP A 119 2.57 -11.92 -6.81
CA TRP A 119 1.32 -11.18 -6.81
C TRP A 119 0.17 -11.97 -7.43
N ARG A 120 0.40 -12.59 -8.60
CA ARG A 120 -0.61 -13.44 -9.25
C ARG A 120 -1.01 -14.62 -8.36
N ALA A 121 -0.03 -15.37 -7.86
CA ALA A 121 -0.28 -16.52 -6.99
C ALA A 121 -1.05 -16.12 -5.73
N TRP A 122 -0.68 -14.99 -5.13
CA TRP A 122 -1.35 -14.47 -3.95
C TRP A 122 -2.80 -14.03 -4.23
N ARG A 123 -3.07 -13.37 -5.38
CA ARG A 123 -4.45 -13.03 -5.78
C ARG A 123 -5.31 -14.27 -6.00
N GLU A 124 -4.76 -15.28 -6.65
CA GLU A 124 -5.47 -16.55 -6.93
C GLU A 124 -5.81 -17.29 -5.64
N ASP A 125 -4.86 -17.44 -4.72
CA ASP A 125 -5.06 -18.05 -3.39
C ASP A 125 -6.17 -17.35 -2.58
N ARG A 126 -6.29 -16.03 -2.74
CA ARG A 126 -7.31 -15.21 -2.07
C ARG A 126 -8.63 -15.08 -2.81
N GLY A 127 -8.78 -15.73 -3.97
CA GLY A 127 -9.97 -15.59 -4.80
C GLY A 127 -10.21 -14.16 -5.29
N LEU A 128 -9.15 -13.34 -5.34
CA LEU A 128 -9.16 -11.95 -5.82
C LEU A 128 -8.88 -11.85 -7.32
N ALA A 129 -8.54 -12.97 -7.97
CA ALA A 129 -8.48 -13.08 -9.41
C ALA A 129 -9.34 -14.27 -9.82
N ARG A 130 -10.46 -14.02 -10.51
CA ARG A 130 -11.13 -15.10 -11.23
C ARG A 130 -10.39 -15.32 -12.53
N VAL A 131 -9.83 -16.51 -12.73
CA VAL A 131 -9.36 -16.94 -14.05
C VAL A 131 -10.62 -17.13 -14.89
N ILE A 132 -10.93 -16.14 -15.73
CA ILE A 132 -11.99 -16.26 -16.73
C ILE A 132 -11.36 -17.04 -17.89
N ASP A 133 -11.81 -18.27 -18.10
CA ASP A 133 -11.42 -19.07 -19.27
C ASP A 133 -11.94 -18.34 -20.53
N GLU A 134 -11.19 -18.38 -21.62
CA GLU A 134 -11.65 -17.85 -22.92
C GLU A 134 -12.95 -18.52 -23.39
N ARG A 135 -13.23 -19.72 -22.87
CA ARG A 135 -14.47 -20.47 -23.12
C ARG A 135 -15.67 -19.97 -22.31
N ASP A 136 -15.46 -19.15 -21.28
CA ASP A 136 -16.52 -18.55 -20.46
C ASP A 136 -17.12 -17.29 -21.10
N SER A 137 -17.08 -17.17 -22.43
CA SER A 137 -17.62 -16.01 -23.14
C SER A 137 -19.10 -15.81 -22.79
N GLY A 138 -19.42 -14.66 -22.20
CA GLY A 138 -20.78 -14.32 -21.75
C GLY A 138 -21.02 -14.47 -20.24
N VAL A 139 -20.04 -14.93 -19.46
CA VAL A 139 -20.12 -14.93 -17.99
C VAL A 139 -19.72 -13.56 -17.45
N LEU A 140 -20.65 -12.90 -16.75
CA LEU A 140 -20.33 -11.72 -15.94
C LEU A 140 -19.48 -12.14 -14.74
N ALA A 141 -18.24 -11.68 -14.72
CA ALA A 141 -17.32 -11.90 -13.62
C ALA A 141 -17.04 -10.57 -12.93
N TRP A 142 -17.08 -10.59 -11.59
CA TRP A 142 -16.85 -9.42 -10.75
C TRP A 142 -15.61 -9.68 -9.89
N ASP A 143 -14.55 -8.90 -10.07
CA ASP A 143 -13.43 -8.86 -9.13
C ASP A 143 -13.82 -7.98 -7.93
N PRO A 144 -13.41 -8.32 -6.70
CA PRO A 144 -13.57 -7.43 -5.56
C PRO A 144 -12.93 -6.06 -5.83
N ALA A 145 -13.65 -4.97 -5.55
CA ALA A 145 -13.10 -3.63 -5.67
C ALA A 145 -12.18 -3.37 -4.48
N VAL A 146 -10.91 -3.70 -4.67
CA VAL A 146 -9.85 -3.51 -3.67
C VAL A 146 -8.69 -2.81 -4.34
N GLU A 147 -8.41 -1.59 -3.90
CA GLU A 147 -7.24 -0.84 -4.34
C GLU A 147 -6.03 -1.29 -3.50
N ILE A 148 -5.46 -2.42 -3.90
CA ILE A 148 -4.22 -2.95 -3.33
C ILE A 148 -3.12 -2.93 -4.40
N GLY A 149 -1.99 -2.34 -4.04
CA GLY A 149 -0.77 -2.34 -4.84
C GLY A 149 0.20 -3.40 -4.36
N VAL A 150 1.10 -3.81 -5.25
CA VAL A 150 2.30 -4.58 -4.87
C VAL A 150 3.53 -3.69 -5.00
N LEU A 151 4.31 -3.64 -3.93
CA LEU A 151 5.53 -2.85 -3.82
C LEU A 151 6.72 -3.76 -3.63
N LEU A 152 7.78 -3.51 -4.38
CA LEU A 152 9.08 -4.12 -4.13
C LEU A 152 9.81 -3.24 -3.12
N VAL A 153 10.12 -3.80 -1.95
CA VAL A 153 10.74 -3.08 -0.83
C VAL A 153 12.02 -3.78 -0.39
N GLY A 154 12.90 -3.04 0.28
CA GLY A 154 14.15 -3.55 0.85
C GLY A 154 14.33 -3.16 2.32
N PRO A 155 15.50 -3.47 2.90
CA PRO A 155 15.84 -3.06 4.26
C PRO A 155 15.99 -1.55 4.40
N THR A 156 15.66 -1.05 5.58
CA THR A 156 15.89 0.35 5.96
C THR A 156 17.36 0.73 5.83
N ALA A 157 17.67 2.02 5.70
CA ALA A 157 19.06 2.49 5.61
C ALA A 157 19.94 1.98 6.77
N ALA A 158 19.38 1.92 7.99
CA ALA A 158 20.07 1.38 9.17
C ALA A 158 20.27 -0.14 9.10
N ALA A 159 19.30 -0.90 8.60
CA ALA A 159 19.45 -2.35 8.40
C ALA A 159 20.48 -2.65 7.30
N ARG A 160 20.48 -1.87 6.21
CA ARG A 160 21.49 -1.96 5.14
C ARG A 160 22.90 -1.70 5.65
N SER A 161 23.10 -0.68 6.49
CA SER A 161 24.42 -0.40 7.07
C SER A 161 24.87 -1.47 8.06
N ALA A 162 23.94 -2.23 8.63
CA ALA A 162 24.21 -3.42 9.45
C ALA A 162 24.47 -4.70 8.61
N GLY A 163 24.41 -4.62 7.28
CA GLY A 163 24.71 -5.73 6.37
C GLY A 163 23.50 -6.52 5.87
N GLU A 164 22.26 -6.07 6.16
CA GLU A 164 21.06 -6.72 5.65
C GLU A 164 20.94 -6.59 4.13
N ARG A 165 20.65 -7.71 3.47
CA ARG A 165 20.55 -7.81 2.01
C ARG A 165 19.35 -8.64 1.60
N TRP A 166 18.17 -8.03 1.68
CA TRP A 166 16.93 -8.67 1.28
C TRP A 166 16.06 -7.77 0.42
N SER A 167 15.09 -8.40 -0.23
CA SER A 167 13.95 -7.74 -0.87
C SER A 167 12.67 -8.47 -0.49
N ALA A 168 11.57 -7.74 -0.52
CA ALA A 168 10.26 -8.32 -0.34
C ALA A 168 9.27 -7.69 -1.32
N CYS A 169 8.31 -8.50 -1.75
CA CYS A 169 7.10 -8.02 -2.39
C CYS A 169 6.03 -7.88 -1.31
N VAL A 170 5.54 -6.67 -1.14
CA VAL A 170 4.54 -6.32 -0.13
C VAL A 170 3.27 -5.90 -0.83
N VAL A 171 2.15 -6.53 -0.45
CA VAL A 171 0.83 -6.00 -0.79
C VAL A 171 0.46 -4.96 0.25
N ALA A 172 0.03 -3.81 -0.19
CA ALA A 172 -0.44 -2.73 0.66
C ALA A 172 -1.65 -2.08 -0.02
N PRO A 173 -2.57 -1.42 0.72
CA PRO A 173 -3.55 -0.56 0.07
C PRO A 173 -2.81 0.48 -0.76
N ASP A 174 -3.30 0.82 -1.95
CA ASP A 174 -2.70 1.91 -2.72
C ASP A 174 -2.88 3.20 -1.93
N ARG A 175 -1.80 3.66 -1.29
CA ARG A 175 -1.80 4.90 -0.50
C ARG A 175 -1.70 6.10 -1.40
N GLY A 176 -2.81 6.40 -2.05
CA GLY A 176 -3.11 7.73 -2.55
C GLY A 176 -4.52 7.77 -3.05
N ARG A 177 -5.19 8.88 -2.74
CA ARG A 177 -6.63 9.05 -2.87
C ARG A 177 -7.38 8.19 -1.85
N GLY A 178 -7.51 8.71 -0.62
CA GLY A 178 -8.43 8.12 0.36
C GLY A 178 -8.08 6.74 0.88
N ALA A 179 -6.82 6.33 0.80
CA ALA A 179 -6.43 5.03 1.28
C ALA A 179 -6.86 4.89 2.74
N PRO A 180 -7.81 4.00 3.02
CA PRO A 180 -8.39 3.91 4.33
C PRO A 180 -7.30 3.66 5.38
N ASP A 181 -7.64 3.88 6.65
CA ASP A 181 -6.96 3.23 7.77
C ASP A 181 -7.16 1.68 7.72
N GLN A 182 -7.30 1.08 6.52
CA GLN A 182 -7.28 -0.34 6.22
C GLN A 182 -5.86 -0.83 6.47
N ARG A 183 -5.57 -0.99 7.75
CA ARG A 183 -4.46 -1.80 8.20
C ARG A 183 -4.70 -3.22 7.68
N ILE A 184 -3.75 -3.76 6.92
CA ILE A 184 -3.73 -5.19 6.53
C ILE A 184 -3.26 -5.99 7.75
N GLY A 185 -3.89 -5.78 8.91
CA GLY A 185 -3.72 -6.62 10.07
C GLY A 185 -4.13 -8.07 9.76
N ALA A 186 -4.35 -8.89 10.77
CA ALA A 186 -4.79 -10.29 10.60
C ALA A 186 -6.10 -10.50 9.80
N ARG A 187 -6.73 -9.45 9.25
CA ARG A 187 -7.98 -9.53 8.48
C ARG A 187 -7.74 -9.80 7.01
N ASP A 188 -8.69 -10.55 6.45
CA ASP A 188 -8.75 -10.90 5.05
C ASP A 188 -9.12 -9.66 4.21
N LEU A 189 -8.37 -9.42 3.13
CA LEU A 189 -8.59 -8.28 2.22
C LEU A 189 -9.94 -8.37 1.48
N THR A 190 -10.61 -9.51 1.58
CA THR A 190 -12.02 -9.71 1.20
C THR A 190 -13.01 -8.89 2.03
N GLY A 191 -12.56 -8.23 3.11
CA GLY A 191 -13.34 -7.31 3.94
C GLY A 191 -13.38 -5.86 3.43
N LEU A 192 -12.76 -5.57 2.28
CA LEU A 192 -12.49 -4.21 1.83
C LEU A 192 -13.34 -3.82 0.61
N GLY A 193 -13.76 -2.56 0.58
CA GLY A 193 -14.37 -1.85 -0.55
C GLY A 193 -13.66 -0.50 -0.78
N VAL A 194 -13.99 0.18 -1.88
CA VAL A 194 -13.51 1.54 -2.19
C VAL A 194 -14.59 2.53 -1.81
N CYS A 195 -14.34 3.35 -0.80
CA CYS A 195 -15.31 4.33 -0.28
C CYS A 195 -15.04 5.71 -0.89
N THR A 196 -16.10 6.41 -1.30
CA THR A 196 -16.00 7.78 -1.84
C THR A 196 -16.96 8.73 -1.13
N ALA A 197 -16.46 9.91 -0.84
CA ALA A 197 -17.22 11.06 -0.37
C ALA A 197 -17.47 12.02 -1.54
N VAL A 198 -18.60 12.71 -1.51
CA VAL A 198 -18.86 13.83 -2.44
C VAL A 198 -18.14 15.05 -1.91
N GLY A 199 -17.08 15.46 -2.60
CA GLY A 199 -16.33 16.70 -2.36
C GLY A 199 -16.74 17.84 -3.30
N PRO A 200 -16.22 19.06 -3.08
CA PRO A 200 -16.51 20.21 -3.94
C PRO A 200 -16.01 20.03 -5.39
N ASP A 201 -14.95 19.23 -5.58
CA ASP A 201 -14.34 18.93 -6.88
C ASP A 201 -14.83 17.59 -7.48
N GLY A 202 -15.84 16.96 -6.87
CA GLY A 202 -16.42 15.67 -7.28
C GLY A 202 -16.18 14.54 -6.28
N ASP A 203 -16.34 13.30 -6.75
CA ASP A 203 -16.14 12.11 -5.93
C ASP A 203 -14.66 11.95 -5.53
N GLU A 204 -14.40 12.00 -4.23
CA GLU A 204 -13.09 11.79 -3.66
C GLU A 204 -13.07 10.46 -2.89
N PRO A 205 -12.14 9.56 -3.18
CA PRO A 205 -11.97 8.37 -2.35
C PRO A 205 -11.52 8.79 -0.95
N VAL A 206 -12.04 8.09 0.05
CA VAL A 206 -11.82 8.31 1.48
C VAL A 206 -11.75 6.98 2.22
N ALA A 207 -11.30 7.00 3.47
CA ALA A 207 -11.37 5.81 4.30
C ALA A 207 -12.83 5.39 4.52
N CYS A 208 -13.14 4.09 4.48
CA CYS A 208 -14.48 3.63 4.85
C CYS A 208 -14.84 3.91 6.33
N SER A 209 -13.86 4.18 7.19
CA SER A 209 -14.08 4.66 8.57
C SER A 209 -14.36 6.16 8.67
N GLU A 210 -14.18 6.89 7.58
CA GLU A 210 -14.54 8.29 7.43
C GLU A 210 -15.94 8.41 6.79
N LEU A 211 -16.47 9.63 6.78
CA LEU A 211 -17.77 9.92 6.19
C LEU A 211 -17.71 9.71 4.68
N HIS A 212 -18.59 8.85 4.17
CA HIS A 212 -18.70 8.59 2.74
C HIS A 212 -20.16 8.34 2.34
N THR A 213 -20.46 8.54 1.06
CA THR A 213 -21.83 8.39 0.52
C THR A 213 -21.94 7.24 -0.46
N ARG A 214 -20.79 6.66 -0.87
CA ARG A 214 -20.72 5.57 -1.83
C ARG A 214 -19.62 4.58 -1.45
N GLU A 215 -19.88 3.31 -1.68
CA GLU A 215 -18.91 2.22 -1.56
C GLU A 215 -18.96 1.33 -2.82
N THR A 216 -17.87 1.30 -3.58
CA THR A 216 -17.68 0.36 -4.69
C THR A 216 -17.17 -0.96 -4.15
N LEU A 217 -17.90 -2.03 -4.44
CA LEU A 217 -17.68 -3.36 -3.84
C LEU A 217 -17.13 -4.38 -4.83
N ALA A 218 -17.30 -4.13 -6.14
CA ALA A 218 -16.74 -4.96 -7.18
C ALA A 218 -16.49 -4.18 -8.49
N TRP A 219 -15.57 -4.69 -9.30
CA TRP A 219 -15.29 -4.25 -10.67
C TRP A 219 -15.58 -5.38 -11.65
N LEU A 220 -16.17 -5.04 -12.78
CA LEU A 220 -16.48 -5.98 -13.84
C LEU A 220 -15.18 -6.42 -14.52
N ALA A 221 -14.92 -7.71 -14.51
CA ALA A 221 -13.80 -8.36 -15.17
C ALA A 221 -14.20 -9.07 -16.49
N SER A 222 -15.42 -8.81 -16.99
CA SER A 222 -16.02 -9.53 -18.13
C SER A 222 -15.14 -9.55 -19.38
N ARG A 223 -15.10 -10.71 -20.05
CA ARG A 223 -14.52 -10.87 -21.39
C ARG A 223 -15.57 -11.45 -22.34
N GLY A 224 -15.88 -10.70 -23.40
CA GLY A 224 -16.77 -11.13 -24.46
C GLY A 224 -18.27 -10.88 -24.19
N GLY A 225 -19.00 -10.55 -25.25
CA GLY A 225 -20.41 -10.16 -25.19
C GLY A 225 -20.62 -8.73 -24.65
N THR A 226 -21.71 -8.08 -25.06
CA THR A 226 -22.15 -6.80 -24.49
C THR A 226 -23.37 -7.09 -23.62
N PRO A 227 -23.22 -7.24 -22.30
CA PRO A 227 -24.37 -7.45 -21.43
C PRO A 227 -25.29 -6.24 -21.47
N THR A 228 -26.58 -6.47 -21.30
CA THR A 228 -27.57 -5.40 -21.14
C THR A 228 -27.43 -4.74 -19.77
N ASP A 229 -27.89 -3.48 -19.65
CA ASP A 229 -27.91 -2.76 -18.36
C ASP A 229 -28.63 -3.58 -17.27
N GLU A 230 -29.72 -4.27 -17.62
CA GLU A 230 -30.50 -5.10 -16.69
C GLU A 230 -29.72 -6.32 -16.20
N GLN A 231 -28.99 -7.00 -17.09
CA GLN A 231 -28.12 -8.12 -16.72
C GLN A 231 -26.98 -7.67 -15.81
N LEU A 232 -26.36 -6.53 -16.12
CA LEU A 232 -25.31 -5.94 -15.28
C LEU A 232 -25.84 -5.59 -13.90
N LEU A 233 -26.98 -4.91 -13.83
CA LEU A 233 -27.58 -4.49 -12.56
C LEU A 233 -28.00 -5.69 -11.71
N THR A 234 -28.61 -6.71 -12.32
CA THR A 234 -29.00 -7.94 -11.62
C THR A 234 -27.78 -8.66 -11.04
N SER A 235 -26.75 -8.86 -11.85
CA SER A 235 -25.50 -9.49 -11.40
C SER A 235 -24.78 -8.67 -10.32
N CYS A 236 -24.80 -7.34 -10.44
CA CYS A 236 -24.26 -6.44 -9.42
C CYS A 236 -25.01 -6.57 -8.08
N ARG A 237 -26.35 -6.63 -8.10
CA ARG A 237 -27.15 -6.83 -6.88
C ARG A 237 -26.79 -8.13 -6.15
N GLU A 238 -26.67 -9.23 -6.89
CA GLU A 238 -26.26 -10.52 -6.32
C GLU A 238 -24.86 -10.43 -5.69
N ARG A 239 -23.92 -9.76 -6.36
CA ARG A 239 -22.55 -9.58 -5.87
C ARG A 239 -22.50 -8.71 -4.61
N ILE A 240 -23.28 -7.63 -4.55
CA ILE A 240 -23.37 -6.78 -3.37
C ILE A 240 -24.01 -7.54 -2.21
N ALA A 241 -25.09 -8.28 -2.44
CA ALA A 241 -25.71 -9.12 -1.41
C ALA A 241 -24.69 -10.13 -0.84
N GLN A 242 -23.91 -10.79 -1.70
CA GLN A 242 -22.86 -11.72 -1.28
C GLN A 242 -21.76 -11.04 -0.44
N ARG A 243 -21.27 -9.88 -0.88
CA ARG A 243 -20.16 -9.16 -0.22
C ARG A 243 -20.61 -8.53 1.10
N THR A 244 -21.79 -7.93 1.12
CA THR A 244 -22.35 -7.30 2.33
C THR A 244 -22.96 -8.32 3.29
N ARG A 245 -23.28 -9.53 2.82
CA ARG A 245 -24.09 -10.55 3.54
C ARG A 245 -25.50 -10.07 3.90
N MET A 246 -25.98 -8.98 3.29
CA MET A 246 -27.36 -8.51 3.40
C MET A 246 -28.24 -9.28 2.40
N ALA A 247 -29.45 -9.67 2.79
CA ALA A 247 -30.38 -10.37 1.91
C ALA A 247 -30.86 -9.46 0.76
N ASP A 248 -31.22 -8.22 1.09
CA ASP A 248 -31.50 -7.15 0.13
C ASP A 248 -31.00 -5.82 0.71
N PRO A 249 -29.85 -5.30 0.22
CA PRO A 249 -29.30 -4.02 0.67
C PRO A 249 -30.23 -2.83 0.46
N THR A 250 -31.23 -2.94 -0.42
CA THR A 250 -32.09 -1.83 -0.86
C THR A 250 -33.47 -1.82 -0.20
N ALA A 251 -33.81 -2.84 0.60
CA ALA A 251 -35.16 -3.07 1.13
C ALA A 251 -35.77 -1.86 1.88
N ASP A 252 -34.95 -1.16 2.68
CA ASP A 252 -35.40 -0.01 3.47
C ASP A 252 -35.32 1.32 2.70
N GLY A 253 -34.99 1.28 1.40
CA GLY A 253 -34.81 2.46 0.55
C GLY A 253 -33.59 3.33 0.89
N ALA A 254 -32.84 2.98 1.93
CA ALA A 254 -31.67 3.69 2.46
C ALA A 254 -30.41 3.63 1.58
N LEU A 255 -30.32 2.59 0.75
CA LEU A 255 -29.21 2.34 -0.14
C LEU A 255 -29.73 2.09 -1.56
N ARG A 256 -28.98 2.57 -2.55
CA ARG A 256 -29.20 2.32 -3.96
C ARG A 256 -28.00 1.58 -4.53
N ILE A 257 -28.27 0.57 -5.33
CA ILE A 257 -27.25 -0.17 -6.09
C ILE A 257 -27.13 0.45 -7.49
N ALA A 258 -25.91 0.66 -7.96
CA ALA A 258 -25.61 1.22 -9.27
C ALA A 258 -24.49 0.44 -9.98
N VAL A 259 -24.54 0.47 -11.31
CA VAL A 259 -23.45 0.03 -12.19
C VAL A 259 -22.91 1.24 -12.94
N GLU A 260 -21.61 1.52 -12.85
CA GLU A 260 -21.01 2.73 -13.42
C GLU A 260 -19.71 2.43 -14.20
N PRO A 261 -19.57 2.83 -15.48
CA PRO A 261 -20.62 3.36 -16.34
C PRO A 261 -21.64 2.27 -16.72
N PRO A 262 -22.91 2.63 -17.01
CA PRO A 262 -23.97 1.66 -17.22
C PRO A 262 -23.81 0.76 -18.46
N THR A 263 -23.04 1.13 -19.50
CA THR A 263 -22.90 0.26 -20.69
C THR A 263 -21.66 0.54 -21.54
N GLY A 264 -21.26 -0.45 -22.36
CA GLY A 264 -20.36 -0.28 -23.52
C GLY A 264 -18.86 -0.21 -23.22
N ARG A 265 -18.44 -0.43 -21.97
CA ARG A 265 -17.01 -0.48 -21.60
C ARG A 265 -16.65 -1.83 -20.99
N ALA A 266 -15.42 -2.26 -21.22
CA ALA A 266 -14.82 -3.46 -20.63
C ALA A 266 -14.62 -3.35 -19.10
N LEU A 267 -14.95 -2.20 -18.50
CA LEU A 267 -14.77 -1.88 -17.09
C LEU A 267 -16.05 -1.18 -16.61
N ALA A 268 -16.67 -1.75 -15.58
CA ALA A 268 -17.82 -1.18 -14.88
C ALA A 268 -17.70 -1.47 -13.38
N ASP A 269 -18.14 -0.54 -12.56
CA ASP A 269 -18.10 -0.58 -11.12
C ASP A 269 -19.46 -1.00 -10.59
N CYS A 270 -19.49 -1.87 -9.61
CA CYS A 270 -20.68 -2.25 -8.87
C CYS A 270 -20.63 -1.60 -7.49
N SER A 271 -21.45 -0.57 -7.30
CA SER A 271 -21.40 0.31 -6.14
C SER A 271 -22.73 0.40 -5.41
N VAL A 272 -22.64 0.73 -4.12
CA VAL A 272 -23.75 1.09 -3.26
C VAL A 272 -23.64 2.57 -2.95
N THR A 273 -24.72 3.32 -3.09
CA THR A 273 -24.80 4.75 -2.75
C THR A 273 -25.92 4.98 -1.74
N VAL A 274 -25.71 5.86 -0.76
CA VAL A 274 -26.75 6.28 0.18
C VAL A 274 -27.78 7.16 -0.55
N THR A 275 -29.06 6.99 -0.25
CA THR A 275 -30.18 7.71 -0.91
C THR A 275 -30.68 8.96 -0.16
N GLY A 276 -30.17 9.24 1.04
CA GLY A 276 -30.49 10.42 1.84
C GLY A 276 -29.26 11.10 2.43
N ASP A 277 -29.48 12.02 3.37
CA ASP A 277 -28.43 12.96 3.84
C ASP A 277 -27.50 12.38 4.92
N ARG A 278 -27.67 11.12 5.32
CA ARG A 278 -26.87 10.49 6.37
C ARG A 278 -25.71 9.69 5.77
N PRO A 279 -24.47 10.21 5.77
CA PRO A 279 -23.33 9.46 5.26
C PRO A 279 -23.08 8.20 6.11
N LEU A 280 -22.43 7.23 5.48
CA LEU A 280 -21.88 6.07 6.16
C LEU A 280 -20.55 6.43 6.84
N GLN A 281 -20.27 5.75 7.95
CA GLN A 281 -19.02 5.76 8.70
C GLN A 281 -18.69 4.32 9.10
N GLY A 282 -18.37 3.51 8.10
CA GLY A 282 -18.02 2.10 8.19
C GLY A 282 -18.28 1.39 6.86
N THR A 283 -17.58 0.29 6.59
CA THR A 283 -17.83 -0.54 5.39
C THR A 283 -19.11 -1.36 5.53
N LEU A 284 -19.81 -1.57 4.40
CA LEU A 284 -20.93 -2.48 4.26
C LEU A 284 -20.50 -3.94 4.07
N VAL A 285 -19.21 -4.21 3.81
CA VAL A 285 -18.72 -5.57 3.61
C VAL A 285 -18.90 -6.42 4.86
N GLY A 286 -19.53 -7.59 4.72
CA GLY A 286 -19.84 -8.49 5.82
C GLY A 286 -20.77 -7.90 6.89
N LEU A 287 -21.53 -6.84 6.58
CA LEU A 287 -22.47 -6.22 7.50
C LEU A 287 -23.53 -7.21 8.02
N GLY A 288 -24.08 -8.04 7.14
CA GLY A 288 -25.12 -9.01 7.48
C GLY A 288 -26.45 -8.32 7.78
N SER A 289 -27.12 -8.72 8.86
CA SER A 289 -28.37 -8.10 9.34
C SER A 289 -28.16 -6.94 10.33
N ARG A 290 -26.90 -6.48 10.52
CA ARG A 290 -26.60 -5.39 11.45
C ARG A 290 -27.12 -4.05 10.90
N PRO A 291 -27.44 -3.07 11.77
CA PRO A 291 -27.81 -1.73 11.33
C PRO A 291 -26.74 -1.10 10.43
N LEU A 292 -27.18 -0.28 9.48
CA LEU A 292 -26.28 0.49 8.62
C LEU A 292 -25.36 1.38 9.48
N PRO A 293 -24.06 1.45 9.17
CA PRO A 293 -23.09 2.20 9.96
C PRO A 293 -23.18 3.69 9.62
N TYR A 294 -24.31 4.34 9.91
CA TYR A 294 -24.43 5.79 9.72
C TYR A 294 -23.55 6.56 10.69
N ALA A 295 -23.02 7.69 10.23
CA ALA A 295 -22.43 8.69 11.10
C ALA A 295 -23.45 9.15 12.17
N ARG A 296 -22.96 9.41 13.38
CA ARG A 296 -23.78 9.93 14.49
C ARG A 296 -24.02 11.41 14.37
#